data_AF-A0A947CFU2-F1
#
_entry.id   AF-A0A947CFU2-F1
#
_cell.length_a   1.000
_cell.length_b   1.000
_cell.length_c   1.000
_cell.angle_alpha   90.00
_cell.angle_beta   90.00
_cell.angle_gamma   90.00
#
_symmetry.space_group_name_H-M   'P 1'
#
loop_
_entity.id
_entity.type
_entity.pdbx_description
1 polymer ?
#
loop_
_entity_poly.entity_id
_entity_poly.type
_entity_poly.pdbx_seq_one_letter_code
_entity_poly.pdbx_strand_id
1 'polypeptide(L)'
;MARVSVSTRIGLALTLLACVATALLSTATAARPGFGRMRVLAMGFDLYACCLPDGDCVELPDAPACDAIGGVYQGDGTQCVLVTCPSQRPTLTKGSLVISPRVELRWDAAGFLVRDTFLSLTNDHPSDVRILAYFVNGDSPLPADPTSGERAHPGWNWLDNELTLTGNQPVYWSALTGQPAAGGVSPFTALDPGAPPGRPAGDGSGDRVLRGFVYAWAVNAKGEEIRWNHLAAEATIVDYRGGASWSCPAVSHGVVSGVPHGDPPDPTPG
;
A
#
# COMPACT_ATOMS: atom_id res chain seq x y z
N MET A 1 49.73 11.10 64.56
CA MET A 1 49.99 12.55 64.68
C MET A 1 48.92 13.24 63.81
N ALA A 2 48.06 14.15 64.27
CA ALA A 2 48.26 15.39 65.03
C ALA A 2 49.01 16.46 64.21
N ARG A 3 48.51 17.70 64.01
CA ARG A 3 47.26 18.36 64.46
C ARG A 3 46.95 19.63 63.61
N VAL A 4 45.65 19.98 63.45
CA VAL A 4 45.01 21.35 63.56
C VAL A 4 45.58 22.52 62.71
N SER A 5 44.84 23.17 61.79
CA SER A 5 43.73 24.20 61.93
C SER A 5 44.20 25.57 62.48
N VAL A 6 43.59 26.76 62.24
CA VAL A 6 42.28 27.19 61.66
C VAL A 6 42.53 28.26 60.53
N SER A 7 41.72 29.27 60.09
CA SER A 7 40.44 29.93 60.47
C SER A 7 39.78 30.53 59.19
N THR A 8 38.45 30.53 58.97
CA THR A 8 37.34 31.43 59.44
C THR A 8 37.47 32.91 58.98
N ARG A 9 36.50 33.56 58.33
CA ARG A 9 35.06 33.90 58.62
C ARG A 9 34.36 34.39 57.32
N ILE A 10 33.04 34.67 57.11
CA ILE A 10 31.68 34.43 57.70
C ILE A 10 30.69 34.86 56.55
N GLY A 11 29.62 34.15 56.17
CA GLY A 11 28.22 34.29 56.65
C GLY A 11 27.34 35.22 55.78
N LEU A 12 25.99 35.22 55.80
CA LEU A 12 25.00 34.35 56.47
C LEU A 12 23.56 34.60 55.92
N ALA A 13 22.66 33.59 55.96
CA ALA A 13 21.18 33.68 56.08
C ALA A 13 20.34 34.34 54.94
N LEU A 14 19.00 34.24 54.87
CA LEU A 14 17.92 33.25 55.20
C LEU A 14 16.58 33.93 54.72
N THR A 15 15.53 33.27 54.19
CA THR A 15 14.39 32.64 54.91
C THR A 15 13.34 32.04 53.97
N LEU A 16 12.61 31.02 54.43
CA LEU A 16 11.30 30.57 53.90
C LEU A 16 10.16 31.22 54.70
N LEU A 17 8.97 31.37 54.10
CA LEU A 17 7.70 30.87 54.68
C LEU A 17 6.57 30.81 53.63
N ALA A 18 5.39 30.30 54.01
CA ALA A 18 4.27 30.00 53.11
C ALA A 18 2.89 30.35 53.75
N CYS A 19 1.82 30.13 52.97
CA CYS A 19 0.39 30.26 53.30
C CYS A 19 -0.19 31.69 53.49
N VAL A 20 -1.28 31.98 52.76
CA VAL A 20 -2.68 32.07 53.27
C VAL A 20 -3.62 32.24 52.06
N ALA A 21 -4.91 31.91 52.21
CA ALA A 21 -5.89 31.82 51.12
C ALA A 21 -6.98 32.93 51.19
N THR A 22 -8.06 32.72 50.41
CA THR A 22 -9.36 33.42 50.39
C THR A 22 -9.48 34.60 49.40
N ALA A 23 -10.63 34.70 48.74
CA ALA A 23 -10.97 35.69 47.72
C ALA A 23 -12.13 36.59 48.17
N LEU A 24 -12.30 37.77 47.57
CA LEU A 24 -13.55 38.56 47.67
C LEU A 24 -13.75 39.56 46.51
N LEU A 25 -15.04 39.74 46.21
CA LEU A 25 -15.75 40.50 45.18
C LEU A 25 -15.16 41.81 44.60
N SER A 26 -15.26 41.89 43.26
CA SER A 26 -16.05 42.88 42.48
C SER A 26 -15.89 44.39 42.70
N THR A 27 -15.58 45.10 41.60
CA THR A 27 -16.50 46.13 41.06
C THR A 27 -16.40 46.16 39.53
N ALA A 28 -17.53 46.24 38.84
CA ALA A 28 -17.58 46.51 37.41
C ALA A 28 -17.85 48.00 37.14
N THR A 29 -17.14 48.59 36.18
CA THR A 29 -17.53 49.87 35.56
C THR A 29 -17.70 49.66 34.06
N ALA A 30 -18.86 50.07 33.53
CA ALA A 30 -19.27 49.73 32.17
C ALA A 30 -19.24 50.95 31.24
N ALA A 31 -18.50 50.85 30.13
CA ALA A 31 -18.47 51.85 29.07
C ALA A 31 -18.52 51.20 27.67
N ARG A 32 -19.74 51.19 27.14
CA ARG A 32 -20.21 50.96 25.74
C ARG A 32 -19.34 51.61 24.63
N PRO A 33 -19.62 51.37 23.32
CA PRO A 33 -20.06 50.12 22.66
C PRO A 33 -19.34 49.87 21.30
N GLY A 34 -19.49 48.68 20.70
CA GLY A 34 -19.11 48.48 19.29
C GLY A 34 -19.30 47.05 18.78
N PHE A 35 -19.85 46.90 17.56
CA PHE A 35 -20.02 45.59 16.90
C PHE A 35 -18.70 45.09 16.29
N GLY A 36 -17.82 44.56 17.15
CA GLY A 36 -16.75 43.68 16.71
C GLY A 36 -17.35 42.38 16.15
N ARG A 37 -17.38 42.23 14.82
CA ARG A 37 -17.85 40.99 14.17
C ARG A 37 -17.04 39.81 14.70
N MET A 38 -17.69 38.85 15.37
CA MET A 38 -17.11 37.55 15.62
C MET A 38 -16.90 36.85 14.27
N ARG A 39 -15.68 36.98 13.72
CA ARG A 39 -15.24 36.11 12.63
C ARG A 39 -15.14 34.70 13.22
N VAL A 40 -16.18 33.91 12.98
CA VAL A 40 -16.00 32.46 12.85
C VAL A 40 -15.06 32.28 11.66
N LEU A 41 -13.77 32.21 11.94
CA LEU A 41 -12.84 31.54 11.06
C LEU A 41 -13.27 30.07 11.10
N ALA A 42 -14.05 29.67 10.10
CA ALA A 42 -14.22 28.26 9.83
C ALA A 42 -12.82 27.69 9.63
N MET A 43 -12.42 26.76 10.51
CA MET A 43 -11.30 25.86 10.21
C MET A 43 -11.82 24.82 9.21
N GLY A 44 -12.17 25.32 8.03
CA GLY A 44 -12.23 24.49 6.84
C GLY A 44 -10.82 23.97 6.64
N PHE A 45 -10.65 22.66 6.81
CA PHE A 45 -9.60 21.97 6.10
C PHE A 45 -10.09 21.98 4.65
N ASP A 46 -9.65 23.00 3.90
CA ASP A 46 -9.85 23.08 2.46
C ASP A 46 -8.98 21.97 1.85
N LEU A 47 -9.54 20.75 1.87
CA LEU A 47 -8.93 19.55 1.35
C LEU A 47 -9.06 19.56 -0.17
N TYR A 48 -7.94 19.34 -0.85
CA TYR A 48 -7.84 19.45 -2.29
C TYR A 48 -7.55 18.09 -2.93
N ALA A 49 -8.29 17.78 -3.99
CA ALA A 49 -8.10 16.58 -4.80
C ALA A 49 -6.75 16.59 -5.52
N CYS A 50 -5.98 15.54 -5.28
CA CYS A 50 -4.74 15.23 -5.95
C CYS A 50 -4.90 13.92 -6.70
N CYS A 51 -4.79 13.96 -8.04
CA CYS A 51 -4.88 12.77 -8.88
C CYS A 51 -3.52 12.11 -9.04
N LEU A 52 -3.38 10.87 -8.58
CA LEU A 52 -2.15 10.10 -8.73
C LEU A 52 -2.04 9.47 -10.14
N PRO A 53 -0.82 9.16 -10.64
CA PRO A 53 -0.63 8.64 -11.99
C PRO A 53 -1.29 7.28 -12.27
N ASP A 54 -1.54 6.49 -11.23
CA ASP A 54 -2.26 5.21 -11.28
C ASP A 54 -3.78 5.35 -11.43
N GLY A 55 -4.34 6.51 -11.05
CA GLY A 55 -5.77 6.83 -11.08
C GLY A 55 -6.41 7.01 -9.70
N ASP A 56 -5.69 6.75 -8.60
CA ASP A 56 -6.20 7.01 -7.26
C ASP A 56 -6.32 8.53 -7.02
N CYS A 57 -7.30 8.95 -6.22
CA CYS A 57 -7.46 10.34 -5.78
C CYS A 57 -7.24 10.43 -4.27
N VAL A 58 -6.37 11.34 -3.84
CA VAL A 58 -6.12 11.61 -2.42
C VAL A 58 -6.38 13.08 -2.10
N GLU A 59 -6.91 13.34 -0.91
CA GLU A 59 -7.24 14.68 -0.44
C GLU A 59 -6.11 15.25 0.43
N LEU A 60 -5.56 16.40 0.03
CA LEU A 60 -4.32 16.98 0.57
C LEU A 60 -4.49 18.47 0.97
N PRO A 61 -3.62 18.99 1.85
CA PRO A 61 -3.80 20.33 2.42
C PRO A 61 -3.27 21.50 1.56
N ASP A 62 -2.53 21.24 0.47
CA ASP A 62 -2.10 22.23 -0.53
C ASP A 62 -1.62 21.57 -1.85
N ALA A 63 -1.35 22.38 -2.88
CA ALA A 63 -0.81 21.89 -4.15
C ALA A 63 0.64 21.35 -4.06
N PRO A 64 1.59 22.01 -3.35
CA PRO A 64 2.93 21.45 -3.12
C PRO A 64 2.93 20.04 -2.51
N ALA A 65 1.98 19.70 -1.64
CA ALA A 65 1.82 18.35 -1.10
C ALA A 65 1.43 17.34 -2.18
N CYS A 66 0.66 17.74 -3.20
CA CYS A 66 0.31 16.91 -4.35
C CYS A 66 1.51 16.71 -5.29
N ASP A 67 2.23 17.79 -5.61
CA ASP A 67 3.45 17.74 -6.42
C ASP A 67 4.52 16.85 -5.74
N ALA A 68 4.64 16.93 -4.41
CA ALA A 68 5.60 16.16 -3.61
C ALA A 68 5.36 14.64 -3.63
N ILE A 69 4.14 14.19 -3.95
CA ILE A 69 3.82 12.76 -4.14
C ILE A 69 3.67 12.38 -5.62
N GLY A 70 4.01 13.29 -6.55
CA GLY A 70 3.97 13.04 -7.99
C GLY A 70 2.56 13.00 -8.60
N GLY A 71 1.57 13.59 -7.91
CA GLY A 71 0.20 13.71 -8.42
C GLY A 71 -0.01 14.98 -9.25
N VAL A 72 -1.25 15.15 -9.75
CA VAL A 72 -1.72 16.33 -10.48
C VAL A 72 -2.81 17.02 -9.67
N TYR A 73 -2.53 18.24 -9.22
CA TYR A 73 -3.46 19.07 -8.45
C TYR A 73 -4.67 19.52 -9.28
N GLN A 74 -5.87 19.44 -8.69
CA GLN A 74 -7.14 19.63 -9.42
C GLN A 74 -7.80 21.00 -9.22
N GLY A 75 -7.31 21.83 -8.28
CA GLY A 75 -7.79 23.19 -8.02
C GLY A 75 -8.38 23.39 -6.63
N ASP A 76 -8.33 24.63 -6.14
CA ASP A 76 -8.79 25.01 -4.79
C ASP A 76 -10.26 24.63 -4.53
N GLY A 77 -10.55 24.08 -3.36
CA GLY A 77 -11.89 23.66 -2.92
C GLY A 77 -12.44 22.40 -3.61
N THR A 78 -11.65 21.74 -4.45
CA THR A 78 -12.09 20.55 -5.21
C THR A 78 -11.91 19.28 -4.37
N GLN A 79 -12.99 18.57 -4.07
CA GLN A 79 -12.96 17.28 -3.35
C GLN A 79 -12.82 16.09 -4.31
N CYS A 80 -12.23 14.99 -3.87
CA CYS A 80 -12.02 13.79 -4.69
C CYS A 80 -13.35 13.16 -5.16
N VAL A 81 -14.45 13.33 -4.41
CA VAL A 81 -15.80 12.88 -4.82
C VAL A 81 -16.36 13.63 -6.03
N LEU A 82 -15.73 14.74 -6.44
CA LEU A 82 -16.13 15.57 -7.60
C LEU A 82 -15.18 15.42 -8.80
N VAL A 83 -14.14 14.58 -8.71
CA VAL A 83 -13.08 14.44 -9.73
C VAL A 83 -13.02 13.01 -10.26
N THR A 84 -12.88 12.88 -11.58
CA THR A 84 -12.48 11.62 -12.22
C THR A 84 -11.01 11.73 -12.65
N CYS A 85 -10.12 11.07 -11.92
CA CYS A 85 -8.69 11.10 -12.21
C CYS A 85 -8.33 10.30 -13.46
N PRO A 86 -7.62 10.87 -14.46
CA PRO A 86 -7.24 10.16 -15.68
C PRO A 86 -5.98 9.32 -15.43
N SER A 87 -6.14 8.03 -15.17
CA SER A 87 -5.02 7.10 -15.03
C SER A 87 -4.14 7.15 -16.28
N GLN A 88 -2.84 7.46 -16.12
CA GLN A 88 -1.88 7.60 -17.23
C GLN A 88 -1.38 6.23 -17.73
N ARG A 89 -2.20 5.21 -17.52
CA ARG A 89 -1.87 3.81 -17.67
C ARG A 89 -2.20 3.41 -19.11
N PRO A 90 -1.21 3.09 -19.97
CA PRO A 90 -1.46 2.82 -21.37
C PRO A 90 -2.45 1.65 -21.47
N THR A 91 -3.65 1.95 -21.97
CA THR A 91 -4.82 1.06 -21.86
C THR A 91 -4.82 0.00 -22.97
N LEU A 92 -3.67 -0.67 -23.13
CA LEU A 92 -3.60 -2.02 -23.67
C LEU A 92 -4.39 -2.91 -22.71
N THR A 93 -5.68 -3.11 -23.00
CA THR A 93 -6.57 -3.99 -22.23
C THR A 93 -6.12 -5.44 -22.26
N LYS A 94 -5.21 -5.80 -23.19
CA LYS A 94 -4.57 -7.10 -23.28
C LYS A 94 -3.12 -7.01 -23.79
N GLY A 95 -2.32 -8.02 -23.48
CA GLY A 95 -0.89 -8.12 -23.80
C GLY A 95 -0.41 -9.57 -23.77
N SER A 96 0.88 -9.79 -24.02
CA SER A 96 1.50 -11.12 -23.83
C SER A 96 2.18 -11.23 -22.48
N LEU A 97 2.66 -10.11 -21.95
CA LEU A 97 3.03 -9.90 -20.55
C LEU A 97 2.00 -8.98 -19.90
N VAL A 98 1.49 -9.34 -18.73
CA VAL A 98 0.65 -8.51 -17.86
C VAL A 98 1.28 -8.35 -16.48
N ILE A 99 1.11 -7.18 -15.87
CA ILE A 99 1.70 -6.84 -14.57
C ILE A 99 0.60 -6.34 -13.62
N SER A 100 0.21 -7.14 -12.63
CA SER A 100 -0.65 -6.70 -11.53
C SER A 100 0.23 -5.94 -10.51
N PRO A 101 0.12 -4.60 -10.42
CA PRO A 101 1.14 -3.77 -9.75
C PRO A 101 0.98 -3.73 -8.22
N ARG A 102 -0.16 -4.21 -7.72
CA ARG A 102 -0.54 -4.13 -6.31
C ARG A 102 -1.20 -5.44 -5.89
N VAL A 103 -0.45 -6.22 -5.12
CA VAL A 103 -0.93 -7.33 -4.32
C VAL A 103 -0.64 -7.00 -2.87
N GLU A 104 -1.67 -7.07 -2.03
CA GLU A 104 -1.61 -6.71 -0.62
C GLU A 104 -2.41 -7.73 0.21
N LEU A 105 -1.71 -8.37 1.15
CA LEU A 105 -2.30 -9.09 2.27
C LEU A 105 -2.08 -8.26 3.53
N ARG A 106 -3.11 -8.16 4.39
CA ARG A 106 -3.01 -7.48 5.68
C ARG A 106 -3.70 -8.28 6.78
N TRP A 107 -3.05 -8.38 7.93
CA TRP A 107 -3.57 -9.02 9.14
C TRP A 107 -3.60 -8.02 10.29
N ASP A 108 -4.55 -8.18 11.21
CA ASP A 108 -4.61 -7.38 12.42
C ASP A 108 -3.60 -7.83 13.50
N ALA A 109 -3.51 -7.05 14.59
CA ALA A 109 -2.65 -7.35 15.73
C ALA A 109 -2.99 -8.65 16.48
N ALA A 110 -4.13 -9.29 16.20
CA ALA A 110 -4.50 -10.61 16.70
C ALA A 110 -4.24 -11.74 15.67
N GLY A 111 -3.77 -11.40 14.46
CA GLY A 111 -3.46 -12.33 13.38
C GLY A 111 -4.62 -12.65 12.44
N PHE A 112 -5.78 -12.01 12.57
CA PHE A 112 -6.90 -12.21 11.64
C PHE A 112 -6.67 -11.44 10.35
N LEU A 113 -7.00 -12.06 9.21
CA LEU A 113 -6.91 -11.42 7.90
C LEU A 113 -7.95 -10.28 7.81
N VAL A 114 -7.48 -9.08 7.50
CA VAL A 114 -8.32 -7.88 7.27
C VAL A 114 -8.28 -7.38 5.83
N ARG A 115 -7.33 -7.83 5.01
CA ARG A 115 -7.28 -7.52 3.58
C ARG A 115 -6.70 -8.69 2.78
N ASP A 116 -7.36 -9.09 1.68
CA ASP A 116 -6.86 -10.02 0.67
C ASP A 116 -6.88 -9.34 -0.71
N THR A 117 -6.11 -9.89 -1.65
CA THR A 117 -6.15 -9.50 -3.07
C THR A 117 -6.56 -10.71 -3.90
N PHE A 118 -7.65 -10.59 -4.64
CA PHE A 118 -8.06 -11.59 -5.63
C PHE A 118 -7.47 -11.21 -6.98
N LEU A 119 -6.65 -12.08 -7.55
CA LEU A 119 -6.12 -11.90 -8.90
C LEU A 119 -7.00 -12.64 -9.90
N SER A 120 -7.18 -12.04 -11.07
CA SER A 120 -7.85 -12.63 -12.23
C SER A 120 -6.97 -12.51 -13.46
N LEU A 121 -6.99 -13.53 -14.31
CA LEU A 121 -6.23 -13.61 -15.56
C LEU A 121 -7.08 -14.31 -16.62
N THR A 122 -7.27 -13.68 -17.77
CA THR A 122 -8.14 -14.14 -18.86
C THR A 122 -7.34 -14.40 -20.13
N ASN A 123 -7.56 -15.58 -20.72
CA ASN A 123 -7.11 -15.93 -22.07
C ASN A 123 -8.21 -15.57 -23.08
N ASP A 124 -7.99 -14.62 -23.99
CA ASP A 124 -8.93 -14.28 -25.07
C ASP A 124 -8.70 -15.03 -26.40
N HIS A 125 -7.86 -16.07 -26.38
CA HIS A 125 -7.59 -16.94 -27.52
C HIS A 125 -8.32 -18.30 -27.42
N PRO A 126 -8.82 -18.90 -28.53
CA PRO A 126 -9.55 -20.18 -28.51
C PRO A 126 -8.74 -21.44 -28.18
N SER A 127 -7.42 -21.32 -28.01
CA SER A 127 -6.53 -22.43 -27.66
C SER A 127 -6.00 -22.26 -26.24
N ASP A 128 -5.68 -23.37 -25.59
CA ASP A 128 -5.07 -23.37 -24.27
C ASP A 128 -3.67 -22.72 -24.31
N VAL A 129 -3.32 -22.00 -23.24
CA VAL A 129 -2.07 -21.25 -23.13
C VAL A 129 -1.41 -21.51 -21.77
N ARG A 130 -0.11 -21.82 -21.82
CA ARG A 130 0.75 -21.92 -20.65
C ARG A 130 1.22 -20.53 -20.22
N ILE A 131 1.12 -20.24 -18.94
CA ILE A 131 1.50 -18.98 -18.30
C ILE A 131 2.62 -19.27 -17.32
N LEU A 132 3.70 -18.48 -17.39
CA LEU A 132 4.62 -18.34 -16.28
C LEU A 132 4.28 -17.06 -15.53
N ALA A 133 4.26 -17.13 -14.20
CA ALA A 133 3.95 -16.01 -13.33
C ALA A 133 4.96 -15.89 -12.20
N TYR A 134 5.56 -14.71 -12.06
CA TYR A 134 6.47 -14.38 -10.96
C TYR A 134 5.74 -13.52 -9.94
N PHE A 135 5.58 -14.08 -8.73
CA PHE A 135 5.08 -13.35 -7.58
C PHE A 135 6.27 -12.69 -6.91
N VAL A 136 6.29 -11.36 -6.78
CA VAL A 136 7.47 -10.61 -6.32
C VAL A 136 7.13 -9.81 -5.07
N ASN A 137 7.96 -9.96 -4.04
CA ASN A 137 7.87 -9.23 -2.79
C ASN A 137 8.41 -7.80 -2.98
N GLY A 138 7.53 -6.80 -2.86
CA GLY A 138 7.91 -5.40 -3.03
C GLY A 138 8.62 -4.80 -1.83
N ASP A 139 8.43 -5.39 -0.65
CA ASP A 139 9.03 -4.93 0.60
C ASP A 139 10.51 -5.35 0.72
N SER A 140 11.35 -4.46 1.24
CA SER A 140 12.79 -4.70 1.40
C SER A 140 13.10 -5.72 2.51
N PRO A 141 14.27 -6.38 2.49
CA PRO A 141 14.70 -7.24 3.59
C PRO A 141 14.60 -6.55 4.95
N LEU A 142 14.08 -7.26 5.96
CA LEU A 142 14.01 -6.76 7.34
C LEU A 142 14.77 -7.75 8.25
N PRO A 143 15.89 -7.35 8.90
CA PRO A 143 16.57 -8.20 9.86
C PRO A 143 15.71 -8.41 11.11
N ALA A 144 15.96 -9.51 11.82
CA ALA A 144 15.33 -9.78 13.11
C ALA A 144 15.71 -8.70 14.14
N ASP A 145 14.75 -8.27 14.96
CA ASP A 145 14.98 -7.35 16.08
C ASP A 145 14.86 -8.08 17.43
N PRO A 146 15.96 -8.24 18.18
CA PRO A 146 15.94 -8.89 19.49
C PRO A 146 15.21 -8.08 20.57
N THR A 147 14.84 -6.82 20.30
CA THR A 147 14.15 -5.92 21.25
C THR A 147 12.64 -6.18 21.27
N SER A 148 12.01 -6.24 20.10
CA SER A 148 10.60 -6.60 19.92
C SER A 148 10.37 -8.11 19.83
N GLY A 149 11.42 -8.89 19.51
CA GLY A 149 11.31 -10.30 19.18
C GLY A 149 10.86 -10.57 17.73
N GLU A 150 10.87 -9.56 16.87
CA GLU A 150 10.48 -9.70 15.47
C GLU A 150 11.48 -10.58 14.68
N ARG A 151 10.94 -11.42 13.80
CA ARG A 151 11.74 -12.34 12.99
C ARG A 151 12.42 -11.63 11.82
N ALA A 152 13.37 -12.32 11.18
CA ALA A 152 13.85 -11.88 9.88
C ALA A 152 12.76 -12.12 8.81
N HIS A 153 12.65 -11.19 7.86
CA HIS A 153 11.80 -11.28 6.68
C HIS A 153 12.69 -11.24 5.43
N PRO A 154 12.52 -12.14 4.44
CA PRO A 154 13.40 -12.20 3.28
C PRO A 154 13.46 -10.87 2.52
N GLY A 155 12.31 -10.36 2.09
CA GLY A 155 12.20 -9.16 1.25
C GLY A 155 12.84 -9.31 -0.14
N TRP A 156 12.38 -8.52 -1.11
CA TRP A 156 12.89 -8.48 -2.50
C TRP A 156 13.16 -9.85 -3.14
N ASN A 157 12.37 -10.86 -2.75
CA ASN A 157 12.40 -12.21 -3.26
C ASN A 157 11.21 -12.46 -4.20
N TRP A 158 11.28 -13.53 -4.97
CA TRP A 158 10.21 -13.93 -5.88
C TRP A 158 9.88 -15.42 -5.74
N LEU A 159 8.73 -15.81 -6.28
CA LEU A 159 8.24 -17.18 -6.33
C LEU A 159 7.63 -17.46 -7.71
N ASP A 160 8.16 -18.49 -8.37
CA ASP A 160 7.74 -18.94 -9.68
C ASP A 160 6.44 -19.76 -9.57
N ASN A 161 5.49 -19.45 -10.44
CA ASN A 161 4.23 -20.15 -10.57
C ASN A 161 3.97 -20.47 -12.05
N GLU A 162 3.32 -21.59 -12.32
CA GLU A 162 2.91 -22.01 -13.65
C GLU A 162 1.40 -22.27 -13.67
N LEU A 163 0.71 -21.78 -14.70
CA LEU A 163 -0.72 -21.99 -14.91
C LEU A 163 -0.95 -22.43 -16.36
N THR A 164 -1.99 -23.23 -16.59
CA THR A 164 -2.54 -23.45 -17.94
C THR A 164 -3.93 -22.83 -17.98
N LEU A 165 -4.12 -21.84 -18.84
CA LEU A 165 -5.43 -21.25 -19.11
C LEU A 165 -6.05 -21.98 -20.30
N THR A 166 -7.23 -22.53 -20.10
CA THR A 166 -8.06 -23.08 -21.16
C THR A 166 -8.48 -22.01 -22.17
N GLY A 167 -8.76 -22.42 -23.41
CA GLY A 167 -9.19 -21.52 -24.48
C GLY A 167 -10.44 -20.69 -24.12
N ASN A 168 -10.38 -19.38 -24.35
CA ASN A 168 -11.42 -18.38 -24.05
C ASN A 168 -11.92 -18.36 -22.58
N GLN A 169 -11.07 -18.64 -21.59
CA GLN A 169 -11.48 -18.72 -20.18
C GLN A 169 -10.70 -17.78 -19.23
N PRO A 170 -11.38 -17.22 -18.20
CA PRO A 170 -10.74 -16.60 -17.06
C PRO A 170 -10.40 -17.62 -15.97
N VAL A 171 -9.27 -17.42 -15.30
CA VAL A 171 -8.98 -18.01 -13.98
C VAL A 171 -8.91 -16.89 -12.94
N TYR A 172 -9.19 -17.22 -11.68
CA TYR A 172 -9.01 -16.31 -10.55
C TYR A 172 -8.50 -17.06 -9.31
N TRP A 173 -7.83 -16.34 -8.40
CA TRP A 173 -7.38 -16.87 -7.11
C TRP A 173 -7.23 -15.79 -6.05
N SER A 174 -7.41 -16.16 -4.77
CA SER A 174 -7.03 -15.34 -3.61
C SER A 174 -5.51 -15.38 -3.40
N ALA A 175 -4.89 -14.22 -3.14
CA ALA A 175 -3.46 -14.14 -2.87
C ALA A 175 -3.10 -14.83 -1.54
N LEU A 176 -4.00 -14.85 -0.54
CA LEU A 176 -3.78 -15.61 0.69
C LEU A 176 -3.66 -17.13 0.45
N THR A 177 -4.42 -17.68 -0.50
CA THR A 177 -4.67 -19.13 -0.59
C THR A 177 -4.18 -19.81 -1.87
N GLY A 178 -3.99 -19.06 -2.96
CA GLY A 178 -3.75 -19.63 -4.29
C GLY A 178 -4.96 -20.33 -4.93
N GLN A 179 -6.13 -20.28 -4.28
CA GLN A 179 -7.35 -20.98 -4.69
C GLN A 179 -8.41 -19.99 -5.23
N PRO A 180 -9.29 -20.38 -6.17
CA PRO A 180 -9.52 -21.74 -6.68
C PRO A 180 -8.84 -22.05 -8.03
N ALA A 181 -7.72 -21.41 -8.37
CA ALA A 181 -7.06 -21.62 -9.67
C ALA A 181 -6.68 -23.09 -9.91
N ALA A 182 -7.26 -23.69 -10.96
CA ALA A 182 -6.99 -25.06 -11.36
C ALA A 182 -5.51 -25.24 -11.75
N GLY A 183 -4.91 -26.36 -11.32
CA GLY A 183 -3.46 -26.58 -11.37
C GLY A 183 -2.74 -26.26 -10.05
N GLY A 184 -3.29 -25.35 -9.23
CA GLY A 184 -2.76 -25.01 -7.91
C GLY A 184 -1.68 -23.93 -7.95
N VAL A 185 -2.11 -22.68 -7.85
CA VAL A 185 -1.21 -21.52 -7.67
C VAL A 185 -0.69 -21.50 -6.24
N SER A 186 0.56 -21.09 -6.04
CA SER A 186 1.14 -20.94 -4.69
C SER A 186 0.51 -19.74 -3.96
N PRO A 187 0.24 -19.81 -2.65
CA PRO A 187 -0.20 -18.64 -1.90
C PRO A 187 0.93 -17.60 -1.82
N PHE A 188 0.58 -16.32 -1.93
CA PHE A 188 1.53 -15.19 -1.89
C PHE A 188 2.29 -15.12 -0.56
N THR A 189 1.72 -15.68 0.52
CA THR A 189 2.36 -15.86 1.83
C THR A 189 3.65 -16.67 1.79
N ALA A 190 3.88 -17.50 0.77
CA ALA A 190 5.14 -18.23 0.58
C ALA A 190 6.34 -17.32 0.30
N LEU A 191 6.14 -16.03 -0.02
CA LEU A 191 7.21 -15.02 -0.10
C LEU A 191 7.75 -14.57 1.26
N ASP A 192 6.98 -14.71 2.34
CA ASP A 192 7.41 -14.40 3.71
C ASP A 192 6.87 -15.44 4.71
N PRO A 193 7.37 -16.69 4.66
CA PRO A 193 6.86 -17.78 5.46
C PRO A 193 7.28 -17.61 6.93
N GLY A 194 6.28 -17.61 7.83
CA GLY A 194 6.52 -17.59 9.27
C GLY A 194 5.26 -17.29 10.07
N ALA A 195 5.39 -17.41 11.40
CA ALA A 195 4.39 -16.97 12.35
C ALA A 195 5.00 -15.87 13.25
N PRO A 196 4.31 -14.74 13.48
CA PRO A 196 3.08 -14.30 12.79
C PRO A 196 3.29 -14.02 11.28
N PRO A 197 2.20 -14.05 10.49
CA PRO A 197 2.25 -13.89 9.03
C PRO A 197 2.61 -12.45 8.63
N GLY A 198 3.32 -12.31 7.51
CA GLY A 198 3.80 -11.01 7.02
C GLY A 198 4.76 -10.30 7.98
N ARG A 199 5.17 -9.09 7.60
CA ARG A 199 6.01 -8.15 8.39
C ARG A 199 5.17 -7.08 9.09
N PRO A 200 5.68 -6.39 10.12
CA PRO A 200 5.00 -5.19 10.66
C PRO A 200 4.72 -4.15 9.58
N ALA A 201 3.52 -3.56 9.60
CA ALA A 201 3.07 -2.59 8.58
C ALA A 201 3.88 -1.28 8.54
N GLY A 202 4.48 -0.88 9.67
CA GLY A 202 5.27 0.35 9.80
C GLY A 202 4.46 1.65 9.87
N ASP A 203 3.13 1.58 9.73
CA ASP A 203 2.18 2.71 9.76
C ASP A 203 1.62 3.01 11.17
N GLY A 204 2.13 2.33 12.20
CA GLY A 204 1.75 2.53 13.60
C GLY A 204 0.47 1.81 14.05
N SER A 205 -0.25 1.10 13.18
CA SER A 205 -1.51 0.43 13.58
C SER A 205 -1.32 -0.86 14.39
N GLY A 206 -0.11 -1.44 14.37
CA GLY A 206 0.17 -2.78 14.90
C GLY A 206 -0.22 -3.92 13.96
N ASP A 207 -0.79 -3.62 12.78
CA ASP A 207 -1.08 -4.62 11.75
C ASP A 207 0.20 -5.20 11.13
N ARG A 208 0.03 -6.32 10.43
CA ARG A 208 1.06 -6.94 9.60
C ARG A 208 0.65 -6.95 8.13
N VAL A 209 1.62 -6.86 7.23
CA VAL A 209 1.41 -6.82 5.78
C VAL A 209 2.33 -7.78 5.05
N LEU A 210 1.92 -8.17 3.85
CA LEU A 210 2.81 -8.67 2.80
C LEU A 210 2.37 -8.06 1.48
N ARG A 211 3.29 -7.38 0.79
CA ARG A 211 2.98 -6.53 -0.37
C ARG A 211 3.90 -6.82 -1.54
N GLY A 212 3.40 -6.59 -2.73
CA GLY A 212 4.20 -6.74 -3.95
C GLY A 212 3.37 -6.69 -5.21
N PHE A 213 3.86 -7.38 -6.23
CA PHE A 213 3.33 -7.35 -7.59
C PHE A 213 3.48 -8.73 -8.25
N VAL A 214 2.72 -8.95 -9.32
CA VAL A 214 2.76 -10.19 -10.11
C VAL A 214 3.01 -9.85 -11.56
N TYR A 215 4.07 -10.42 -12.13
CA TYR A 215 4.21 -10.54 -13.59
C TYR A 215 3.57 -11.86 -14.01
N ALA A 216 2.85 -11.88 -15.12
CA ALA A 216 2.41 -13.11 -15.78
C ALA A 216 2.50 -12.96 -17.29
N TRP A 217 3.10 -13.92 -17.98
CA TRP A 217 3.20 -13.90 -19.44
C TRP A 217 2.96 -15.27 -20.06
N ALA A 218 2.42 -15.23 -21.27
CA ALA A 218 2.13 -16.42 -22.06
C ALA A 218 3.39 -16.97 -22.72
N VAL A 219 3.60 -18.29 -22.61
CA VAL A 219 4.78 -18.98 -23.13
C VAL A 219 4.43 -20.21 -23.96
N ASN A 220 5.38 -20.62 -24.81
CA ASN A 220 5.34 -21.92 -25.47
C ASN A 220 5.91 -23.04 -24.57
N ALA A 221 6.00 -24.26 -25.11
CA ALA A 221 6.50 -25.44 -24.38
C ALA A 221 7.94 -25.27 -23.82
N LYS A 222 8.77 -24.40 -24.41
CA LYS A 222 10.15 -24.14 -23.96
C LYS A 222 10.24 -23.02 -22.91
N GLY A 223 9.15 -22.30 -22.63
CA GLY A 223 9.16 -21.10 -21.78
C GLY A 223 9.45 -19.79 -22.53
N GLU A 224 9.51 -19.79 -23.86
CA GLU A 224 9.68 -18.59 -24.68
C GLU A 224 8.33 -17.83 -24.79
N GLU A 225 8.33 -16.50 -24.64
CA GLU A 225 7.10 -15.67 -24.75
C GLU A 225 6.42 -15.81 -26.13
N ILE A 226 5.09 -15.87 -26.18
CA ILE A 226 4.31 -15.96 -27.43
C ILE A 226 3.63 -14.63 -27.80
N ARG A 227 3.58 -14.30 -29.09
CA ARG A 227 3.30 -12.93 -29.60
C ARG A 227 1.82 -12.57 -29.81
N TRP A 228 0.95 -13.13 -28.99
CA TRP A 228 -0.48 -13.14 -29.26
C TRP A 228 -1.27 -11.97 -28.65
N ASN A 229 -0.71 -11.26 -27.67
CA ASN A 229 -1.36 -10.12 -27.02
C ASN A 229 -2.81 -10.44 -26.55
N HIS A 230 -3.00 -11.56 -25.85
CA HIS A 230 -4.31 -12.17 -25.55
C HIS A 230 -4.62 -12.30 -24.05
N LEU A 231 -3.69 -11.92 -23.18
CA LEU A 231 -3.87 -11.93 -21.73
C LEU A 231 -4.43 -10.59 -21.26
N ALA A 232 -5.53 -10.64 -20.51
CA ALA A 232 -6.04 -9.51 -19.73
C ALA A 232 -6.08 -9.89 -18.25
N ALA A 233 -5.74 -8.97 -17.34
CA ALA A 233 -5.71 -9.26 -15.90
C ALA A 233 -6.16 -8.07 -15.04
N GLU A 234 -6.67 -8.39 -13.85
CA GLU A 234 -7.06 -7.43 -12.81
C GLU A 234 -6.81 -8.04 -11.42
N ALA A 235 -6.37 -7.21 -10.47
CA ALA A 235 -6.30 -7.53 -9.06
C ALA A 235 -7.38 -6.74 -8.29
N THR A 236 -8.35 -7.43 -7.70
CA THR A 236 -9.39 -6.83 -6.86
C THR A 236 -8.98 -6.95 -5.40
N ILE A 237 -8.80 -5.83 -4.71
CA ILE A 237 -8.44 -5.80 -3.29
C ILE A 237 -9.73 -5.72 -2.46
N VAL A 238 -9.83 -6.55 -1.43
CA VAL A 238 -11.00 -6.65 -0.54
C VAL A 238 -10.57 -6.37 0.89
N ASP A 239 -11.17 -5.34 1.50
CA ASP A 239 -10.92 -4.93 2.89
C ASP A 239 -12.11 -5.35 3.79
N TYR A 240 -11.87 -6.39 4.58
CA TYR A 240 -12.85 -6.97 5.50
C TYR A 240 -13.06 -6.13 6.77
N ARG A 241 -12.14 -5.21 7.10
CA ARG A 241 -12.26 -4.30 8.26
C ARG A 241 -13.05 -3.05 7.89
N GLY A 242 -12.82 -2.50 6.70
CA GLY A 242 -13.54 -1.34 6.16
C GLY A 242 -14.87 -1.69 5.50
N GLY A 243 -15.08 -2.95 5.10
CA GLY A 243 -16.26 -3.38 4.34
C GLY A 243 -16.26 -2.85 2.90
N ALA A 244 -15.07 -2.72 2.30
CA ALA A 244 -14.85 -2.07 1.01
C ALA A 244 -14.02 -2.95 0.06
N SER A 245 -14.10 -2.67 -1.24
CA SER A 245 -13.31 -3.35 -2.27
C SER A 245 -13.08 -2.46 -3.47
N TRP A 246 -11.91 -2.58 -4.11
CA TRP A 246 -11.55 -1.78 -5.29
C TRP A 246 -10.71 -2.60 -6.28
N SER A 247 -10.79 -2.21 -7.55
CA SER A 247 -10.11 -2.88 -8.66
C SER A 247 -8.82 -2.16 -9.05
N CYS A 248 -7.72 -2.91 -9.15
CA CYS A 248 -6.45 -2.50 -9.72
C CYS A 248 -6.18 -3.33 -10.99
N PRO A 249 -6.52 -2.84 -12.20
CA PRO A 249 -6.21 -3.53 -13.46
C PRO A 249 -4.72 -3.86 -13.61
N ALA A 250 -4.33 -4.78 -14.49
CA ALA A 250 -2.92 -5.06 -14.80
C ALA A 250 -2.36 -4.11 -15.89
N VAL A 251 -1.03 -3.90 -15.94
CA VAL A 251 -0.37 -3.22 -17.08
C VAL A 251 -0.06 -4.27 -18.13
N SER A 252 -0.73 -4.21 -19.28
CA SER A 252 -0.45 -5.14 -20.37
C SER A 252 0.61 -4.59 -21.32
N HIS A 253 1.62 -5.40 -21.61
CA HIS A 253 2.66 -5.13 -22.59
C HIS A 253 2.42 -6.01 -23.81
N GLY A 254 2.26 -5.38 -24.96
CA GLY A 254 2.21 -6.08 -26.25
C GLY A 254 3.62 -6.38 -26.76
N VAL A 255 3.80 -7.53 -27.43
CA VAL A 255 5.11 -7.92 -27.97
C VAL A 255 5.59 -6.95 -29.06
N VAL A 256 6.86 -6.55 -28.97
CA VAL A 256 7.51 -5.66 -29.94
C VAL A 256 7.70 -6.38 -31.28
N SER A 257 7.22 -5.77 -32.36
CA SER A 257 7.38 -6.33 -33.71
C SER A 257 8.84 -6.33 -34.17
N GLY A 258 9.23 -7.36 -34.94
CA GLY A 258 10.57 -7.50 -35.50
C GLY A 258 11.61 -8.21 -34.61
N VAL A 259 11.40 -8.29 -33.29
CA VAL A 259 12.26 -9.08 -32.38
C VAL A 259 11.92 -10.59 -32.49
N PRO A 260 12.87 -11.53 -32.30
CA PRO A 260 12.54 -12.95 -32.14
C PRO A 260 11.91 -13.25 -30.77
N HIS A 261 10.73 -13.87 -30.78
CA HIS A 261 10.06 -14.47 -29.63
C HIS A 261 9.53 -15.85 -30.06
N GLY A 262 9.06 -16.64 -29.09
CA GLY A 262 8.58 -18.01 -29.31
C GLY A 262 7.53 -18.11 -30.41
N ASP A 263 7.59 -19.23 -31.14
CA ASP A 263 6.53 -19.63 -32.08
C ASP A 263 5.18 -19.72 -31.37
N PRO A 264 4.05 -19.50 -32.08
CA PRO A 264 2.73 -19.78 -31.52
C PRO A 264 2.67 -21.21 -30.96
N PRO A 265 1.93 -21.46 -29.86
CA PRO A 265 1.86 -22.77 -29.24
C PRO A 265 1.44 -23.83 -30.25
N ASP A 266 2.12 -24.97 -30.15
CA ASP A 266 2.06 -26.09 -31.08
C ASP A 266 0.61 -26.56 -31.30
N PRO A 267 0.12 -26.69 -32.55
CA PRO A 267 -1.26 -27.11 -32.83
C PRO A 267 -1.50 -28.60 -32.48
N THR A 268 -1.62 -28.86 -31.17
CA THR A 268 -1.80 -30.15 -30.48
C THR A 268 -0.61 -31.11 -30.54
N PRO A 269 -0.49 -31.96 -29.52
CA PRO A 269 -0.65 -33.38 -29.84
C PRO A 269 -1.65 -34.12 -28.94
N GLY A 270 -2.63 -34.76 -29.59
CA GLY A 270 -3.33 -35.97 -29.10
C GLY A 270 -4.36 -35.79 -27.98
#